data_AF-A0A317QNJ4-F1
#
_entry.id   AF-A0A317QNJ4-F1
#
_cell.length_a   1.000
_cell.length_b   1.000
_cell.length_c   1.000
_cell.angle_alpha   90.00
_cell.angle_beta   90.00
_cell.angle_gamma   90.00
#
_symmetry.space_group_name_H-M   'P 1'
#
loop_
_entity.id
_entity.type
_entity.pdbx_description
1 polymer ?
#
loop_
_entity_poly.entity_id
_entity_poly.type
_entity_poly.pdbx_seq_one_letter_code
_entity_poly.pdbx_strand_id
1 'polypeptide(L)' 'MRVEERPLVRWVPVVGRDGRRHLEMRWELPSAAPVQVVGAA' A
#
# COMPACT_ATOMS: atom_id res chain seq x y z
N MET A 1 5.51 4.01 27.91
CA MET A 1 5.92 3.11 26.81
C MET A 1 5.66 3.84 25.50
N ARG A 2 6.70 4.24 24.76
CA ARG A 2 6.54 4.95 23.47
C ARG A 2 6.38 3.87 22.40
N VAL A 3 5.20 3.78 21.80
CA VAL A 3 4.99 2.89 20.65
C VAL A 3 5.66 3.58 19.47
N GLU A 4 6.79 3.04 19.02
CA GLU A 4 7.38 3.47 17.76
C GLU A 4 6.48 3.01 16.63
N GLU A 5 5.96 3.97 15.85
CA GLU A 5 5.15 3.69 14.67
C GLU A 5 6.04 2.99 13.63
N ARG A 6 5.87 1.66 13.52
CA ARG A 6 6.59 0.87 12.52
C ARG A 6 5.80 0.94 11.21
N PRO A 7 6.48 1.16 10.06
CA PRO A 7 5.82 1.15 8.77
C PRO A 7 5.20 -0.23 8.51
N LEU A 8 3.99 -0.24 7.95
CA LEU A 8 3.33 -1.47 7.53
C LEU A 8 3.91 -1.88 6.18
N VAL A 9 4.42 -3.10 6.09
CA VAL A 9 4.93 -3.68 4.83
C VAL A 9 3.86 -4.59 4.24
N ARG A 10 3.51 -4.37 2.96
CA ARG A 10 2.56 -5.21 2.22
C ARG A 10 3.05 -5.53 0.81
N TRP A 11 2.72 -6.72 0.33
CA TRP A 11 2.91 -7.10 -1.06
C TRP A 11 1.67 -6.74 -1.86
N VAL A 12 1.84 -5.94 -2.91
CA VAL A 12 0.73 -5.46 -3.77
C VAL A 12 0.87 -6.08 -5.15
N PRO A 13 -0.17 -6.71 -5.69
CA PRO A 13 -0.18 -7.19 -7.07
C PRO A 13 -0.19 -6.01 -8.05
N VAL A 14 0.70 -6.05 -9.03
CA VAL A 14 0.85 -5.02 -10.06
C VAL A 14 0.88 -5.68 -11.44
N VAL A 15 0.29 -5.00 -12.42
CA VAL A 15 0.42 -5.35 -13.83
C VAL A 15 1.42 -4.39 -14.45
N GLY A 16 2.56 -4.91 -14.88
CA GLY A 16 3.60 -4.16 -15.58
C GLY A 16 3.10 -3.64 -16.93
N ARG A 17 3.81 -2.65 -17.49
CA ARG A 17 3.51 -2.10 -18.82
C ARG A 17 3.62 -3.14 -19.94
N ASP A 18 4.40 -4.19 -19.70
CA ASP A 18 4.55 -5.38 -20.56
C ASP A 18 3.40 -6.40 -20.41
N GLY A 19 2.40 -6.10 -19.58
CA GLY A 19 1.26 -6.97 -19.29
C GLY A 19 1.56 -8.11 -18.31
N ARG A 20 2.77 -8.19 -17.76
CA ARG A 20 3.13 -9.24 -16.79
C ARG A 20 2.61 -8.89 -15.39
N ARG A 21 2.25 -9.92 -14.63
CA ARG A 21 1.82 -9.79 -13.23
C ARG A 21 3.00 -10.07 -12.31
N HIS A 22 3.25 -9.19 -11.36
CA HIS A 22 4.24 -9.38 -10.30
C HIS A 22 3.74 -8.79 -8.98
N LEU A 23 4.47 -9.07 -7.90
CA LEU A 23 4.22 -8.47 -6.58
C LEU A 23 5.27 -7.39 -6.32
N GLU A 24 4.83 -6.24 -5.82
CA GLU A 24 5.71 -5.18 -5.34
C GLU A 24 5.61 -5.06 -3.82
N MET A 25 6.76 -4.99 -3.15
CA MET A 25 6.80 -4.68 -1.72
C MET A 25 6.59 -3.18 -1.52
N ARG A 26 5.52 -2.80 -0.83
CA ARG A 26 5.23 -1.40 -0.48
C ARG A 26 5.23 -1.22 1.02
N TRP A 27 5.83 -0.13 1.45
CA TRP A 27 5.86 0.31 2.84
C TRP A 27 4.93 1.51 2.97
N GLU A 28 4.02 1.45 3.93
CA GLU A 28 3.09 2.53 4.24
C GLU A 28 3.41 3.04 5.62
N LEU A 29 3.66 4.35 5.71
CA LEU A 29 3.61 5.03 6.99
C LEU A 29 2.17 4.85 7.52
N PRO A 30 1.99 4.49 8.79
CA PRO A 30 0.67 4.45 9.39
C PRO A 30 0.12 5.88 9.41
N SER A 31 -0.57 6.28 8.34
CA SER A 31 -1.32 7.50 8.27
C SER A 31 -2.53 7.34 9.18
N ALA A 32 -2.69 8.24 10.15
CA ALA A 32 -3.96 8.38 10.84
C ALA A 32 -5.08 8.62 9.79
N ALA A 33 -6.08 7.74 9.80
CA ALA A 33 -7.29 7.73 8.98
C ALA A 33 -7.17 7.31 7.49
N PRO A 34 -8.06 6.42 7.01
CA PRO A 34 -8.18 6.11 5.60
C PRO A 34 -8.95 7.22 4.89
N VAL A 35 -8.31 7.90 3.93
CA VAL A 35 -9.07 8.62 2.89
C VAL A 35 -9.62 7.55 1.95
N GLN A 36 -10.91 7.27 2.07
CA GLN A 36 -11.64 6.45 1.10
C GLN A 36 -11.56 7.12 -0.26
N VAL A 37 -10.72 6.61 -1.15
CA VAL A 37 -10.80 6.94 -2.58
C VAL A 37 -12.01 6.20 -3.13
N VAL A 38 -13.16 6.86 -3.09
CA VAL A 38 -14.32 6.52 -3.91
C VAL A 38 -14.04 7.11 -5.30
N GLY A 39 -13.65 6.27 -6.25
CA GLY A 39 -13.70 6.57 -7.69
C GLY A 39 -14.33 5.36 -8.38
N ALA A 40 -15.63 5.39 -8.66
CA ALA A 40 -16.35 6.07 -9.74
C ALA A 40 -16.67 5.04 -10.84
N ALA A 41 -17.98 4.85 -11.06
CA ALA A 41 -18.59 3.89 -11.96
C ALA A 41 -18.36 4.22 -13.44
#